data_AF-A0A2V8IZI2-F1
#
_entry.id   AF-A0A2V8IZI2-F1
#
_cell.length_a   1.000
_cell.length_b   1.000
_cell.length_c   1.000
_cell.angle_alpha   90.00
_cell.angle_beta   90.00
_cell.angle_gamma   90.00
#
_symmetry.space_group_name_H-M   'P 1'
#
loop_
_entity.id
_entity.type
_entity.pdbx_description
1 polymer ?
#
loop_
_entity_poly.entity_id
_entity_poly.type
_entity_poly.pdbx_seq_one_letter_code
_entity_poly.pdbx_strand_id
1 'polypeptide(L)'
;MDSSSFYQKPETTGQFRDFYKRLETKNAAPLWENLADIVPVQPRPQAVPALWRYEEMRPLLMESGKLITAKEADRRVLILANPGIKDKAQITDTLHAGLQLILPGEVAPTHRHTAAALRLVMEGDGA
;
A
#
# COMPACT_ATOMS: atom_id res chain seq x y z
N MET A 1 -3.31 16.90 -28.52
CA MET A 1 -3.47 18.00 -27.56
C MET A 1 -2.25 17.95 -26.66
N ASP A 2 -1.46 19.01 -26.67
CA ASP A 2 -0.27 19.13 -25.84
C ASP A 2 -0.68 19.10 -24.36
N SER A 3 -0.29 18.05 -23.64
CA SER A 3 -0.75 17.75 -22.27
C SER A 3 0.14 18.40 -21.20
N SER A 4 0.90 19.43 -21.56
CA SER A 4 1.95 20.02 -20.74
C SER A 4 1.41 21.14 -19.86
N SER A 5 0.81 20.76 -18.72
CA SER A 5 0.55 21.60 -17.54
C SER A 5 -0.42 22.79 -17.70
N PHE A 6 -1.43 22.86 -16.84
CA PHE A 6 -2.31 24.05 -16.70
C PHE A 6 -1.65 25.23 -15.96
N TYR A 7 -0.38 25.12 -15.58
CA TYR A 7 0.27 26.11 -14.73
C TYR A 7 1.76 26.29 -15.04
N GLN A 8 2.24 27.54 -14.93
CA GLN A 8 3.64 27.90 -15.10
C GLN A 8 4.26 28.23 -13.74
N LYS A 9 5.29 27.47 -13.36
CA LYS A 9 6.02 27.68 -12.11
C LYS A 9 6.77 29.03 -12.16
N PRO A 10 6.63 29.90 -11.15
CA PRO A 10 7.36 31.17 -11.11
C PRO A 10 8.87 30.95 -10.97
N GLU A 11 9.67 31.86 -11.53
CA GLU A 11 11.12 31.84 -11.35
C GLU A 11 11.48 32.09 -9.87
N THR A 12 12.31 31.22 -9.30
CA THR A 12 12.67 31.29 -7.88
C THR A 12 13.76 32.32 -7.62
N THR A 13 13.37 33.58 -7.47
CA THR A 13 14.26 34.68 -7.10
C THR A 13 14.76 34.59 -5.64
N GLY A 14 15.71 35.45 -5.25
CA GLY A 14 16.15 35.55 -3.85
C GLY A 14 15.00 35.88 -2.89
N GLN A 15 14.10 36.78 -3.30
CA GLN A 15 12.91 37.15 -2.52
C GLN A 15 11.96 35.97 -2.30
N PHE A 16 11.78 35.11 -3.31
CA PHE A 16 10.99 33.88 -3.16
C PHE A 16 11.60 32.91 -2.15
N ARG A 17 12.94 32.73 -2.17
CA ARG A 17 13.62 31.86 -1.21
C ARG A 17 13.43 32.32 0.24
N ASP A 18 13.59 33.63 0.49
CA ASP A 18 13.39 34.18 1.84
C ASP A 18 11.93 34.13 2.28
N PHE A 19 10.99 34.31 1.35
CA PHE A 19 9.58 34.08 1.61
C PHE A 19 9.29 32.62 1.99
N TYR A 20 9.82 31.64 1.23
CA TYR A 20 9.62 30.21 1.49
C TYR A 20 10.20 29.79 2.85
N LYS A 21 11.38 30.30 3.24
CA LYS A 21 11.93 30.09 4.58
C LYS A 21 10.99 30.59 5.68
N ARG A 22 10.35 31.76 5.50
CA ARG A 22 9.37 32.26 6.47
C ARG A 22 8.11 31.39 6.51
N LEU A 23 7.66 30.87 5.37
CA LEU A 23 6.53 29.92 5.33
C LEU A 23 6.83 28.65 6.13
N GLU A 24 8.04 28.11 6.00
CA GLU A 24 8.47 26.91 6.74
C GLU A 24 8.37 27.10 8.25
N THR A 25 8.76 28.28 8.78
CA THR A 25 8.58 28.62 10.21
C THR A 25 7.12 28.65 10.69
N LYS A 26 6.17 28.60 9.76
CA LYS A 26 4.72 28.62 9.99
C LYS A 26 4.03 27.32 9.59
N ASN A 27 4.78 26.26 9.27
CA ASN A 27 4.23 25.00 8.74
C ASN A 27 3.37 25.23 7.47
N ALA A 28 3.75 26.20 6.65
CA ALA A 28 3.08 26.54 5.41
C ALA A 28 3.96 26.23 4.20
N ALA A 29 3.34 25.88 3.06
CA ALA A 29 4.02 25.61 1.81
C ALA A 29 3.32 26.31 0.64
N PRO A 30 4.08 26.82 -0.34
CA PRO A 30 3.51 27.46 -1.52
C PRO A 30 2.87 26.41 -2.46
N LEU A 31 1.56 26.54 -2.73
CA LEU A 31 0.85 25.63 -3.63
C LEU A 31 1.47 25.60 -5.04
N TRP A 32 1.87 26.75 -5.58
CA TRP A 32 2.45 26.84 -6.93
C TRP A 32 3.78 26.10 -7.11
N GLU A 33 4.48 25.77 -6.03
CA GLU A 33 5.67 24.90 -6.08
C GLU A 33 5.32 23.42 -6.11
N ASN A 34 4.11 23.05 -5.64
CA ASN A 34 3.69 21.67 -5.36
C ASN A 34 2.46 21.22 -6.16
N LEU A 35 1.87 22.12 -6.96
CA LEU A 35 0.56 21.93 -7.58
C LEU A 35 0.51 20.69 -8.47
N ALA A 36 1.56 20.44 -9.25
CA ALA A 36 1.63 19.32 -10.18
C ALA A 36 1.69 17.94 -9.48
N ASP A 37 2.08 17.90 -8.21
CA ASP A 37 2.13 16.68 -7.41
C ASP A 37 0.84 16.47 -6.63
N ILE A 38 0.22 17.54 -6.15
CA ILE A 38 -1.07 17.49 -5.43
C ILE A 38 -2.23 17.23 -6.40
N VAL A 39 -2.19 17.81 -7.60
CA VAL A 39 -3.25 17.72 -8.61
C VAL A 39 -2.65 17.26 -9.93
N PRO A 40 -2.34 15.96 -10.07
CA PRO A 40 -1.75 15.45 -11.30
C PRO A 40 -2.81 15.42 -12.42
N VAL A 41 -2.38 15.69 -13.66
CA VAL A 41 -3.25 15.68 -14.86
C VAL A 41 -3.86 14.30 -15.12
N GLN A 42 -3.18 13.25 -14.68
CA GLN A 42 -3.62 11.85 -14.75
C GLN A 42 -3.27 11.17 -13.43
N PRO A 43 -4.01 10.12 -13.03
CA PRO A 43 -3.65 9.32 -11.86
C PRO A 43 -2.21 8.82 -11.93
N ARG A 44 -1.47 8.97 -10.84
CA ARG A 44 -0.10 8.44 -10.69
C ARG A 44 -0.07 7.44 -9.52
N PRO A 45 -0.71 6.26 -9.65
CA PRO A 45 -0.69 5.27 -8.58
C PRO A 45 0.75 4.81 -8.31
N GLN A 46 1.06 4.51 -7.05
CA GLN A 46 2.33 3.87 -6.70
C GLN A 46 2.32 2.40 -7.10
N ALA A 47 1.17 1.74 -7.02
CA ALA A 47 1.02 0.35 -7.41
C ALA A 47 1.30 0.17 -8.91
N VAL A 48 2.08 -0.87 -9.23
CA VAL A 48 2.29 -1.33 -10.61
C VAL A 48 1.55 -2.65 -10.85
N PRO A 49 1.19 -2.98 -12.10
CA PRO A 49 0.70 -4.31 -12.43
C PRO A 49 1.71 -5.38 -12.00
N ALA A 50 1.24 -6.35 -11.24
CA ALA A 50 2.05 -7.43 -10.69
C ALA A 50 1.25 -8.73 -10.65
N LEU A 51 1.96 -9.86 -10.65
CA LEU A 51 1.38 -11.20 -10.65
C LEU A 51 1.98 -12.01 -9.52
N TRP A 52 1.11 -12.67 -8.75
CA TRP A 52 1.48 -13.68 -7.78
C TRP A 52 0.82 -15.00 -8.18
N ARG A 53 1.61 -15.95 -8.69
CA ARG A 53 1.10 -17.26 -9.09
C ARG A 53 0.85 -18.08 -7.84
N TYR A 54 -0.35 -18.63 -7.70
CA TYR A 54 -0.71 -19.42 -6.53
C TYR A 54 0.22 -20.64 -6.36
N GLU A 55 0.62 -21.28 -7.46
CA GLU A 55 1.55 -22.41 -7.45
C GLU A 55 2.94 -22.08 -6.86
N GLU A 56 3.40 -20.83 -7.00
CA GLU A 56 4.67 -20.35 -6.44
C GLU A 56 4.51 -19.89 -4.99
N MET A 57 3.37 -19.28 -4.67
CA MET A 57 3.09 -18.75 -3.33
C MET A 57 2.67 -19.83 -2.32
N ARG A 58 1.97 -20.88 -2.77
CA ARG A 58 1.43 -21.92 -1.90
C ARG A 58 2.51 -22.66 -1.11
N PRO A 59 3.67 -23.07 -1.68
CA PRO A 59 4.75 -23.67 -0.90
C PRO A 59 5.26 -22.76 0.24
N LEU A 60 5.44 -21.47 -0.01
CA LEU A 60 5.85 -20.48 1.01
C LEU A 60 4.81 -20.35 2.12
N LEU A 61 3.54 -20.34 1.74
CA LEU A 61 2.44 -20.30 2.69
C LEU A 61 2.44 -21.55 3.58
N MET A 62 2.63 -22.74 3.01
CA MET A 62 2.72 -23.99 3.78
C MET A 62 3.96 -24.04 4.68
N GLU A 63 5.10 -23.52 4.20
CA GLU A 63 6.33 -23.40 4.99
C GLU A 63 6.11 -22.51 6.23
N SER A 64 5.38 -21.40 6.08
CA SER A 64 5.06 -20.52 7.20
C SER A 64 4.35 -21.25 8.36
N GLY A 65 3.54 -22.27 8.04
CA GLY A 65 2.84 -23.09 9.04
C GLY A 65 3.76 -23.97 9.90
N LYS A 66 5.00 -24.21 9.45
CA LYS A 66 6.03 -24.92 10.23
C LYS A 66 6.88 -23.98 11.08
N LEU A 67 6.98 -22.71 10.66
CA LEU A 67 7.87 -21.72 11.26
C LEU A 67 7.21 -20.89 12.35
N ILE A 68 5.90 -20.62 12.21
CA ILE A 68 5.15 -19.74 13.10
C ILE A 68 3.84 -20.40 13.48
N THR A 69 3.57 -20.50 14.78
CA THR A 69 2.32 -21.04 15.30
C THR A 69 1.19 -20.02 15.11
N ALA A 70 -0.06 -20.48 15.01
CA ALA A 70 -1.22 -19.57 14.93
C ALA A 70 -1.31 -18.59 16.11
N LYS A 71 -0.84 -18.99 17.30
CA LYS A 71 -0.83 -18.15 18.51
C LYS A 71 0.15 -16.98 18.41
N GLU A 72 1.28 -17.17 17.74
CA GLU A 72 2.30 -16.13 17.55
C GLU A 72 1.87 -15.13 16.46
N ALA A 73 1.14 -15.58 15.44
CA ALA A 73 0.81 -14.76 14.28
C ALA A 73 -0.49 -13.95 14.41
N ASP A 74 -1.42 -14.30 15.32
CA ASP A 74 -2.85 -13.88 15.36
C ASP A 74 -3.63 -14.23 14.07
N ARG A 75 -3.07 -13.86 12.91
CA ARG A 75 -3.43 -14.28 11.56
C ARG A 75 -2.15 -14.62 10.79
N ARG A 76 -1.93 -15.91 10.51
CA ARG A 76 -0.84 -16.33 9.61
C ARG A 76 -1.20 -16.02 8.16
N VAL A 77 -0.80 -14.83 7.72
CA VAL A 77 -1.09 -14.26 6.41
C VAL A 77 0.20 -13.81 5.75
N LEU A 78 0.41 -14.23 4.50
CA LEU A 78 1.44 -13.65 3.65
C LEU A 78 0.82 -12.52 2.82
N ILE A 79 1.22 -11.28 3.08
CA ILE A 79 0.72 -10.12 2.35
C ILE A 79 1.34 -10.08 0.94
N LEU A 80 0.51 -9.83 -0.07
CA LEU A 80 0.96 -9.62 -1.45
C LEU A 80 1.43 -8.17 -1.61
N ALA A 81 2.74 -7.95 -1.47
CA ALA A 81 3.34 -6.62 -1.48
C ALA A 81 3.68 -6.17 -2.91
N ASN A 82 3.03 -5.11 -3.39
CA ASN A 82 3.22 -4.57 -4.73
C ASN A 82 4.63 -4.01 -4.92
N PRO A 83 5.37 -4.39 -5.98
CA PRO A 83 6.74 -3.91 -6.23
C PRO A 83 6.87 -2.38 -6.39
N GLY A 84 5.79 -1.70 -6.78
CA GLY A 84 5.75 -0.26 -6.94
C GLY A 84 5.59 0.51 -5.62
N ILE A 85 5.09 -0.15 -4.57
CA ILE A 85 4.90 0.44 -3.24
C ILE A 85 6.09 0.05 -2.37
N LYS A 86 7.14 0.89 -2.43
CA LYS A 86 8.32 0.76 -1.58
C LYS A 86 7.91 1.20 -0.16
N ASP A 87 8.27 0.43 0.86
CA ASP A 87 8.03 0.72 2.30
C ASP A 87 6.67 0.32 2.89
N LYS A 88 5.75 -0.30 2.13
CA LYS A 88 4.50 -0.85 2.70
C LYS A 88 4.17 -2.22 2.12
N ALA A 89 3.72 -3.13 2.99
CA ALA A 89 3.14 -4.40 2.56
C ALA A 89 1.67 -4.18 2.15
N GLN A 90 1.45 -3.76 0.90
CA GLN A 90 0.12 -3.48 0.33
C GLN A 90 0.04 -3.95 -1.12
N ILE A 91 -1.13 -4.43 -1.56
CA ILE A 91 -1.31 -4.91 -2.94
C ILE A 91 -1.61 -3.77 -3.92
N THR A 92 -2.26 -2.70 -3.43
CA THR A 92 -2.57 -1.47 -4.18
C THR A 92 -2.49 -0.27 -3.23
N ASP A 93 -2.64 0.95 -3.76
CA ASP A 93 -2.67 2.19 -2.98
C ASP A 93 -3.79 2.23 -1.91
N THR A 94 -4.84 1.40 -2.04
CA THR A 94 -6.02 1.44 -1.16
C THR A 94 -6.46 0.09 -0.59
N LEU A 95 -5.92 -1.03 -1.06
CA LEU A 95 -6.31 -2.37 -0.61
C LEU A 95 -5.14 -3.14 0.02
N HIS A 96 -5.46 -3.95 1.01
CA HIS A 96 -4.60 -5.03 1.50
C HIS A 96 -5.15 -6.36 0.99
N ALA A 97 -4.26 -7.25 0.55
CA ALA A 97 -4.60 -8.62 0.22
C ALA A 97 -3.45 -9.54 0.64
N GLY A 98 -3.80 -10.75 1.03
CA GLY A 98 -2.84 -11.74 1.45
C GLY A 98 -3.42 -13.14 1.39
N LEU A 99 -2.55 -14.13 1.40
CA LEU A 99 -2.92 -15.53 1.48
C LEU A 99 -2.88 -15.97 2.94
N GLN A 100 -4.00 -16.46 3.44
CA GLN A 100 -4.13 -16.94 4.81
C GLN A 100 -4.06 -18.47 4.85
N LEU A 101 -3.35 -19.02 5.84
CA LEU A 101 -3.32 -20.45 6.13
C LEU A 101 -3.85 -20.74 7.52
N ILE A 102 -4.87 -21.60 7.59
CA ILE A 102 -5.39 -22.21 8.82
C ILE A 102 -5.20 -23.71 8.69
N LEU A 103 -4.42 -24.31 9.59
CA LEU A 103 -4.15 -25.74 9.63
C LEU A 103 -5.19 -26.48 10.50
N PRO A 104 -5.32 -27.81 10.37
CA PRO A 104 -6.24 -28.59 11.19
C PRO A 104 -6.04 -28.36 12.69
N GLY A 105 -7.15 -28.07 13.39
CA GLY A 105 -7.15 -27.79 14.83
C GLY A 105 -6.76 -26.37 15.22
N GLU A 106 -6.34 -25.51 14.28
CA GLU A 106 -6.08 -24.11 14.57
C GLU A 106 -7.39 -23.30 14.62
N VAL A 107 -7.45 -22.38 15.59
CA VAL A 107 -8.58 -21.45 15.75
C VAL A 107 -8.09 -20.03 15.61
N ALA A 108 -8.69 -19.29 14.68
CA ALA A 108 -8.44 -17.86 14.52
C ALA A 108 -9.29 -17.08 15.55
N PRO A 109 -8.68 -16.30 16.47
CA PRO A 109 -9.44 -15.59 17.51
C PRO A 109 -10.39 -14.53 16.93
N THR A 110 -11.49 -14.26 17.62
CA THR A 110 -12.52 -13.29 17.20
C THR A 110 -12.08 -11.85 17.46
N HIS A 111 -12.38 -10.93 16.55
CA HIS A 111 -12.18 -9.48 16.73
C HIS A 111 -13.13 -8.66 15.84
N ARG A 112 -13.10 -7.34 15.97
CA ARG A 112 -13.83 -6.38 15.12
C ARG A 112 -12.95 -5.19 14.76
N HIS A 113 -13.17 -4.61 13.60
CA HIS A 113 -12.47 -3.42 13.13
C HIS A 113 -13.37 -2.58 12.21
N THR A 114 -13.05 -1.30 12.06
CA THR A 114 -13.77 -0.38 11.16
C THR A 114 -13.59 -0.74 9.69
N ALA A 115 -12.45 -1.33 9.32
CA ALA A 115 -12.18 -1.74 7.95
C ALA A 115 -13.15 -2.83 7.47
N ALA A 116 -13.54 -2.80 6.19
CA ALA A 116 -14.25 -3.92 5.57
C ALA A 116 -13.27 -5.05 5.21
N ALA A 117 -13.73 -6.30 5.26
CA ALA A 117 -12.92 -7.46 4.88
C ALA A 117 -13.77 -8.48 4.12
N LEU A 118 -13.14 -9.18 3.16
CA LEU A 118 -13.72 -10.28 2.39
C LEU A 118 -12.74 -11.46 2.43
N ARG A 119 -13.29 -12.68 2.48
CA ARG A 119 -12.52 -13.92 2.36
C ARG A 119 -12.97 -14.69 1.13
N LEU A 120 -12.01 -15.07 0.30
CA LEU A 120 -12.21 -15.97 -0.82
C LEU A 120 -11.43 -17.25 -0.54
N VAL A 121 -12.12 -18.39 -0.52
CA VAL A 121 -11.49 -19.70 -0.30
C VAL A 121 -10.90 -20.17 -1.62
N MET A 122 -9.58 -20.32 -1.65
CA MET A 122 -8.82 -20.78 -2.83
C MET A 122 -8.63 -22.30 -2.83
N GLU A 123 -8.40 -22.87 -1.65
CA GLU A 123 -8.17 -24.29 -1.40
C GLU A 123 -8.66 -24.60 0.02
N GLY A 124 -9.31 -25.76 0.19
CA GLY A 124 -9.75 -26.24 1.50
C GLY A 124 -10.69 -27.43 1.35
N ASP A 125 -10.75 -28.25 2.40
CA ASP A 125 -11.75 -29.30 2.57
C ASP A 125 -12.28 -29.22 4.00
N GLY A 126 -13.61 -29.16 4.13
CA GLY A 126 -14.30 -28.83 5.38
C GLY A 126 -14.31 -27.33 5.74
N ALA A 127 -15.36 -26.92 6.44
CA ALA A 127 -15.54 -25.61 7.06
C ALA A 127 -15.87 -25.79 8.55
#